data_AF-A0A7C8GSW0-F1
#
_entry.id   AF-A0A7C8GSW0-F1
#
_cell.length_a   1.000
_cell.length_b   1.000
_cell.length_c   1.000
_cell.angle_alpha   90.00
_cell.angle_beta   90.00
_cell.angle_gamma   90.00
#
_symmetry.space_group_name_H-M   'P 1'
#
loop_
_entity.id
_entity.type
_entity.pdbx_description
1 polymer ?
#
loop_
_entity_poly.entity_id
_entity_poly.type
_entity_poly.pdbx_seq_one_letter_code
_entity_poly.pdbx_strand_id
1 'polypeptide(L)' 'MNNLFNQTGTLFLYIVRKDWLKLLIWAVALSLFAGGFAKALDELYGKDPAGLMAMYETMKNPAMIAMIGPTEATAETY' A
#
# COMPACT_ATOMS: atom_id res chain seq x y z
N MET A 1 39.41 10.43 -3.70
CA MET A 1 38.11 10.38 -2.96
C MET A 1 37.07 9.94 -3.97
N ASN A 2 36.25 8.94 -3.63
CA ASN A 2 35.36 8.29 -4.57
C ASN A 2 34.00 9.00 -4.60
N ASN A 3 33.75 9.78 -5.64
CA ASN A 3 32.54 10.59 -5.80
C ASN A 3 31.42 9.74 -6.44
N LEU A 4 31.13 8.56 -5.90
CA LEU A 4 30.25 7.55 -6.56
C LEU A 4 28.86 8.09 -6.92
N PHE A 5 28.37 9.09 -6.19
CA PHE A 5 27.05 9.70 -6.37
C PHE A 5 27.10 11.09 -7.00
N ASN A 6 28.23 11.49 -7.58
CA ASN A 6 28.33 12.79 -8.23
C ASN A 6 27.38 12.83 -9.45
N GLN A 7 26.53 13.85 -9.51
CA GLN A 7 25.57 14.09 -10.60
C GLN A 7 24.42 13.06 -10.76
N THR A 8 24.19 12.17 -9.80
CA THR A 8 23.03 11.25 -9.84
C THR A 8 21.70 11.99 -9.85
N GLY A 9 21.60 13.10 -9.13
CA GLY A 9 20.41 13.97 -9.15
C GLY A 9 20.14 14.59 -10.53
N THR A 10 21.19 15.02 -11.23
CA THR A 10 21.08 15.57 -12.60
C THR A 10 20.62 14.48 -13.58
N LEU A 11 21.17 13.27 -13.47
CA LEU A 11 20.75 12.10 -14.26
C LEU A 11 19.31 11.68 -13.94
N PHE A 12 18.92 11.71 -12.66
CA PHE A 12 17.55 11.40 -12.23
C PHE A 12 16.55 12.39 -12.84
N LEU A 13 16.81 13.69 -12.72
CA LEU A 13 15.96 14.73 -13.32
C LEU A 13 15.88 14.60 -14.85
N TYR A 14 17.00 14.25 -15.49
CA TYR A 14 17.04 14.01 -16.93
C TYR A 14 16.17 12.81 -17.33
N ILE A 15 16.26 11.68 -16.62
CA ILE A 15 15.45 10.48 -16.87
C ILE A 15 13.97 10.79 -16.65
N VAL A 16 13.62 11.46 -15.54
CA VAL A 16 12.25 11.87 -15.25
C VAL A 16 11.72 12.77 -16.36
N ARG A 17 12.48 13.75 -16.83
CA ARG A 17 12.06 14.66 -17.91
C ARG A 17 11.99 13.99 -19.28
N LYS A 18 12.87 13.02 -19.56
CA LYS A 18 12.87 12.27 -20.83
C LYS A 18 11.66 11.35 -20.94
N ASP A 19 11.34 10.65 -19.85
CA ASP A 19 10.34 9.59 -19.83
C ASP A 19 9.06 9.97 -19.06
N TRP A 20 8.82 11.27 -18.84
CA TRP A 20 7.74 11.78 -17.99
C TRP A 20 6.35 11.24 -18.37
N LEU A 21 6.03 11.13 -19.67
CA LEU A 21 4.76 10.55 -20.15
C LEU A 21 4.63 9.08 -19.78
N LYS A 22 5.70 8.30 -19.96
CA LYS A 22 5.70 6.86 -19.62
C LYS A 22 5.54 6.69 -18.11
N LEU A 23 6.26 7.49 -17.31
CA LEU A 23 6.14 7.48 -15.85
C LEU A 23 4.73 7.87 -15.40
N LEU A 24 4.12 8.88 -16.03
CA LEU A 24 2.75 9.31 -15.72
C LEU A 24 1.75 8.20 -16.02
N ILE A 25 1.85 7.53 -17.18
CA ILE A 25 0.98 6.39 -17.53
C ILE A 25 1.11 5.28 -16.49
N TRP A 26 2.33 4.90 -16.10
CA TRP A 26 2.54 3.89 -15.06
C TRP A 26 2.01 4.33 -13.69
N ALA A 27 2.21 5.60 -13.31
CA ALA A 27 1.70 6.14 -12.06
C ALA A 27 0.16 6.10 -12.02
N VAL A 28 -0.51 6.48 -13.11
CA VAL A 28 -1.96 6.41 -13.25
C VAL A 28 -2.44 4.95 -13.22
N ALA A 29 -1.79 4.05 -13.94
CA ALA A 29 -2.14 2.63 -13.95
C ALA A 29 -2.03 2.01 -12.54
N LEU A 30 -0.93 2.26 -11.83
CA LEU A 30 -0.74 1.80 -10.45
C LEU A 30 -1.75 2.43 -9.49
N SER A 31 -2.07 3.71 -9.68
CA SER A 31 -3.05 4.40 -8.84
C SER A 31 -4.46 3.87 -9.05
N LEU A 32 -4.86 3.60 -10.30
CA LEU A 32 -6.16 3.00 -10.62
C LEU A 32 -6.23 1.56 -10.09
N PHE A 33 -5.14 0.79 -10.24
CA PHE A 33 -5.05 -0.55 -9.70
C PHE A 33 -5.20 -0.53 -8.17
N ALA A 34 -4.35 0.21 -7.45
CA ALA A 34 -4.39 0.29 -5.99
C ALA A 34 -5.71 0.89 -5.47
N GLY A 35 -6.21 1.96 -6.10
CA GLY A 35 -7.47 2.61 -5.73
C GLY A 35 -8.69 1.73 -5.95
N GLY A 36 -8.69 0.90 -7.00
CA GLY A 36 -9.74 -0.10 -7.25
C GLY A 36 -9.82 -1.14 -6.14
N PHE A 37 -8.67 -1.60 -5.63
CA PHE A 37 -8.62 -2.56 -4.52
C PHE A 37 -9.21 -2.01 -3.23
N ALA A 38 -9.07 -0.71 -2.95
CA ALA A 38 -9.64 -0.10 -1.74
C ALA A 38 -11.17 -0.28 -1.68
N LYS A 39 -11.87 -0.13 -2.81
CA LYS A 39 -13.32 -0.35 -2.88
C LYS A 39 -13.70 -1.82 -2.74
N ALA A 40 -12.91 -2.72 -3.32
CA ALA A 40 -13.15 -4.16 -3.17
C ALA A 40 -13.00 -4.62 -1.72
N LEU A 41 -12.05 -4.07 -0.96
CA LEU A 41 -11.86 -4.39 0.46
C LEU A 41 -13.02 -3.88 1.33
N ASP A 42 -13.51 -2.67 1.05
CA ASP A 42 -14.67 -2.09 1.75
C ASP A 42 -15.96 -2.90 1.47
N GLU A 43 -16.15 -3.34 0.23
CA GLU A 43 -17.25 -4.23 -0.17
C GLU A 43 -17.18 -5.58 0.55
N LEU A 44 -15.98 -6.17 0.64
CA LEU A 44 -15.77 -7.52 1.15
C LEU A 44 -15.78 -7.61 2.68
N TYR A 45 -15.22 -6.62 3.36
CA TYR A 45 -15.06 -6.65 4.82
C TYR A 45 -15.86 -5.55 5.52
N GLY A 46 -15.97 -4.35 4.96
CA GLY A 46 -16.55 -3.19 5.64
C GLY A 46 -18.08 -3.14 5.67
N LYS A 47 -18.77 -3.76 4.71
CA LYS A 47 -20.24 -3.73 4.61
C LYS A 47 -20.96 -4.67 5.57
N ASP A 48 -20.31 -5.76 5.99
CA ASP A 48 -20.90 -6.80 6.83
C ASP A 48 -20.11 -6.91 8.16
N PRO A 49 -20.76 -6.76 9.33
CA PRO A 49 -20.14 -6.99 10.64
C PRO A 49 -19.44 -8.36 10.75
N ALA A 50 -19.94 -9.39 10.07
CA ALA A 50 -19.30 -10.71 10.05
C ALA A 50 -17.92 -10.69 9.35
N GLY A 51 -17.77 -9.87 8.30
CA GLY A 51 -16.52 -9.68 7.59
C GLY A 51 -15.44 -9.01 8.45
N LEU A 52 -15.83 -7.98 9.22
CA LEU A 52 -14.95 -7.32 10.18
C LEU A 52 -14.50 -8.27 11.30
N MET A 53 -15.42 -9.08 11.83
CA MET A 53 -15.09 -10.07 12.86
C MET A 53 -14.14 -11.16 12.36
N ALA A 54 -14.37 -11.68 11.14
CA ALA A 54 -13.46 -12.65 10.53
C ALA A 54 -12.05 -12.04 10.32
N MET A 55 -11.98 -10.78 9.90
CA MET A 55 -10.70 -10.08 9.74
C MET A 55 -10.00 -9.91 11.09
N TYR A 56 -10.72 -9.51 12.15
CA TYR A 56 -10.19 -9.43 13.51
C TYR A 56 -9.60 -10.77 14.00
N GLU A 57 -10.28 -11.89 13.74
CA GLU A 57 -9.77 -13.21 14.11
C GLU A 57 -8.44 -13.54 13.42
N THR A 58 -8.30 -13.21 12.13
CA THR A 58 -7.03 -13.42 11.41
C THR A 58 -5.89 -12.56 11.93
N MET A 59 -6.18 -11.33 12.37
CA MET A 59 -5.20 -10.41 12.95
C MET A 59 -4.66 -10.89 14.30
N LYS A 60 -5.38 -11.78 15.01
CA LYS A 60 -4.92 -12.40 16.26
C LYS A 60 -3.89 -13.52 16.05
N ASN A 61 -3.65 -13.96 14.82
CA ASN A 61 -2.64 -14.97 14.52
C ASN A 61 -1.23 -14.45 14.89
N PRO A 62 -0.39 -15.23 15.62
CA PRO A 62 0.97 -14.81 15.98
C PRO A 62 1.84 -14.34 14.81
N ALA A 63 1.64 -14.90 13.61
CA ALA A 63 2.35 -14.45 12.41
C ALA A 63 1.96 -13.01 12.02
N MET A 64 0.68 -12.67 12.11
CA MET A 64 0.19 -11.32 11.80
C MET A 64 0.66 -10.31 12.86
N ILE A 65 0.64 -10.68 14.14
CA ILE A 65 1.15 -9.84 15.22
C ILE A 65 2.65 -9.54 15.02
N ALA A 66 3.43 -10.52 14.57
CA ALA A 66 4.85 -10.31 14.28
C ALA A 66 5.09 -9.40 13.07
N MET A 67 4.22 -9.44 12.06
CA MET A 67 4.38 -8.65 10.82
C MET A 67 3.87 -7.22 10.92
N ILE A 68 2.78 -6.99 11.65
CA ILE A 68 2.02 -5.73 11.63
C ILE A 68 1.82 -5.14 13.03
N GLY A 69 2.16 -5.90 14.08
CA GLY A 69 1.95 -5.52 15.47
C GLY A 69 0.61 -6.03 16.04
N PRO A 70 0.43 -5.94 17.38
CA PRO A 70 -0.82 -6.31 18.02
C PRO A 70 -1.95 -5.35 17.62
N THR A 71 -3.15 -5.89 17.44
CA THR A 71 -4.35 -5.07 17.19
C THR A 71 -4.91 -4.52 18.51
N GLU A 72 -5.25 -3.23 18.53
CA GLU A 72 -5.97 -2.59 19.65
C GLU A 72 -7.50 -2.75 19.52
N ALA A 73 -7.98 -3.24 18.37
CA ALA A 73 -9.41 -3.46 18.15
C ALA A 73 -9.96 -4.51 19.13
N THR A 74 -11.14 -4.24 19.67
CA THR A 74 -11.83 -5.15 20.61
C THR A 74 -13.12 -5.65 19.96
N ALA A 75 -13.59 -6.85 20.29
CA ALA A 75 -14.83 -7.39 19.72
C ALA A 75 -16.08 -6.53 19.98
N GLU A 76 -16.01 -5.59 20.94
CA GLU A 76 -17.08 -4.64 21.27
C GLU A 76 -17.11 -3.40 20.37
N THR A 77 -16.09 -3.18 19.53
CA THR A 77 -16.05 -2.02 18.61
C THR A 77 -16.81 -2.25 17.30
N TYR A 78 -17.44 -3.41 17.10
CA TYR A 78 -18.17 -3.79 15.89
C TYR A 78 -19.47 -4.56 16.18
#